data_AF-A0A941GEX6-F1
#
_entry.id   AF-A0A941GEX6-F1
#
_cell.length_a   1.000
_cell.length_b   1.000
_cell.length_c   1.000
_cell.angle_alpha   90.00
_cell.angle_beta   90.00
_cell.angle_gamma   90.00
#
_symmetry.space_group_name_H-M   'P 1'
#
loop_
_entity.id
_entity.type
_entity.pdbx_description
1 polymer ?
#
loop_
_entity_poly.entity_id
_entity_poly.type
_entity_poly.pdbx_seq_one_letter_code
_entity_poly.pdbx_strand_id
1 'polypeptide(L)'
;MKRITKVLNSSVVLVKDENNFEYILLGKGIGYGQKPGALMEDNETNQMFVPISMETKTNQALELLQSIPVEILQITQEIITEAKGYLHVELSKNLYFVLADHLNFAIERLRDNIVITNRVFWEIKNYYPKEFNVGLIGLSKIQKRLGILLPEEEAANIAFHLANATASNDSYDAQKYSKVIGEIVHIVVYSMNKVLDKESIHYMRFITHIKFLVERYFTNNMLNNEDSMLYVQMKSGYAMEIAEKIKEYLLSKYGREITNEELAFLAVHLNRIINQ
;
A
#
# COMPACT_ATOMS: atom_id res chain seq x y z
N MET A 1 -5.81 -28.56 -19.85
CA MET A 1 -7.13 -27.93 -20.15
C MET A 1 -7.73 -27.38 -18.86
N LYS A 2 -8.43 -26.25 -18.93
CA LYS A 2 -9.05 -25.64 -17.75
C LYS A 2 -10.56 -25.90 -17.74
N ARG A 3 -11.15 -26.15 -16.57
CA ARG A 3 -12.58 -26.44 -16.43
C ARG A 3 -13.29 -25.31 -15.71
N ILE A 4 -14.38 -24.81 -16.28
CA ILE A 4 -15.23 -23.79 -15.65
C ILE A 4 -15.89 -24.36 -14.40
N THR A 5 -15.68 -23.70 -13.26
CA THR A 5 -16.37 -24.03 -12.01
C THR A 5 -17.55 -23.11 -11.76
N LYS A 6 -17.48 -21.85 -12.18
CA LYS A 6 -18.56 -20.87 -12.06
C LYS A 6 -18.47 -19.83 -13.17
N VAL A 7 -19.60 -19.43 -13.75
CA VAL A 7 -19.69 -18.25 -14.63
C VAL A 7 -20.15 -17.09 -13.75
N LEU A 8 -19.36 -16.01 -13.69
CA LEU A 8 -19.68 -14.85 -12.85
C LEU A 8 -20.48 -13.83 -13.66
N ASN A 9 -19.97 -13.44 -14.83
CA ASN A 9 -20.72 -12.64 -15.80
C ASN A 9 -20.25 -12.97 -17.23
N SER A 10 -20.69 -12.20 -18.23
CA SER A 10 -20.34 -12.44 -19.64
C SER A 10 -18.83 -12.35 -19.93
N SER A 11 -18.04 -11.73 -19.04
CA SER A 11 -16.63 -11.44 -19.25
C SER A 11 -15.70 -11.94 -18.14
N VAL A 12 -16.26 -12.65 -17.14
CA VAL A 12 -15.54 -13.17 -15.98
C VAL A 12 -16.02 -14.59 -15.68
N VAL A 13 -15.09 -15.54 -15.65
CA VAL A 13 -15.36 -16.93 -15.27
C VAL A 13 -14.35 -17.43 -14.27
N LEU A 14 -14.78 -18.33 -13.39
CA LEU A 14 -13.92 -19.06 -12.48
C LEU A 14 -13.59 -20.43 -13.09
N VAL A 15 -12.31 -20.76 -13.14
CA VAL A 15 -11.83 -22.05 -13.66
C VAL A 15 -10.92 -22.77 -12.68
N LYS A 16 -10.80 -24.09 -12.87
CA LYS A 16 -9.76 -24.93 -12.27
C LYS A 16 -8.83 -25.48 -13.35
N ASP A 17 -7.54 -25.53 -13.06
CA ASP A 17 -6.59 -26.31 -13.86
C ASP A 17 -6.60 -27.81 -13.47
N GLU A 18 -5.71 -28.57 -14.08
CA GLU A 18 -5.55 -30.01 -13.84
C GLU A 18 -5.02 -30.33 -12.43
N ASN A 19 -4.34 -29.38 -11.79
CA ASN A 19 -3.83 -29.48 -10.42
C ASN A 19 -4.84 -29.00 -9.37
N ASN A 20 -6.09 -28.73 -9.77
CA ASN A 20 -7.15 -28.13 -8.95
C ASN A 20 -6.86 -26.70 -8.44
N PHE A 21 -5.87 -25.99 -9.00
CA PHE A 21 -5.68 -24.58 -8.74
C PHE A 21 -6.80 -23.76 -9.41
N GLU A 22 -7.35 -22.81 -8.66
CA GLU A 22 -8.41 -21.94 -9.14
C GLU A 22 -7.88 -20.61 -9.66
N TYR A 23 -8.48 -20.15 -10.75
CA TYR A 23 -8.15 -18.89 -11.41
C TYR A 23 -9.43 -18.15 -11.79
N ILE A 24 -9.38 -16.83 -11.69
CA ILE A 24 -10.32 -15.97 -12.41
C ILE A 24 -9.75 -15.74 -13.80
N LEU A 25 -10.58 -15.99 -14.79
CA LEU A 25 -10.33 -15.67 -16.19
C LEU A 25 -11.14 -14.42 -16.53
N LEU A 26 -10.46 -13.45 -17.14
CA LEU A 26 -11.04 -12.20 -17.63
C LEU A 26 -10.90 -12.12 -19.14
N GLY A 27 -11.95 -11.68 -19.83
CA GLY A 27 -11.91 -11.50 -21.27
C GLY A 27 -13.29 -11.18 -21.83
N LYS A 28 -13.34 -10.42 -22.92
CA LYS A 28 -14.62 -10.01 -23.50
C LYS A 28 -15.40 -11.22 -24.01
N GLY A 29 -16.59 -11.46 -23.46
CA GLY A 29 -17.50 -12.52 -23.92
C GLY A 29 -17.13 -13.95 -23.51
N ILE A 30 -16.11 -14.15 -22.69
CA ILE A 30 -15.64 -15.50 -22.31
C ILE A 30 -16.67 -16.32 -21.52
N GLY A 31 -17.59 -15.66 -20.82
CA GLY A 31 -18.65 -16.31 -20.05
C GLY A 31 -19.94 -16.49 -20.85
N TYR A 32 -20.05 -15.89 -22.05
CA TYR A 32 -21.27 -15.92 -22.84
C TYR A 32 -21.53 -17.34 -23.38
N GLY A 33 -22.70 -17.91 -23.07
CA GLY A 33 -23.08 -19.26 -23.49
C GLY A 33 -22.35 -20.39 -22.76
N GLN A 34 -21.44 -20.08 -21.83
CA GLN A 34 -20.70 -21.08 -21.04
C GLN A 34 -21.52 -21.60 -19.86
N LYS A 35 -21.17 -22.81 -19.39
CA LYS A 35 -21.79 -23.44 -18.21
C LYS A 35 -20.73 -24.06 -17.31
N PRO A 36 -20.99 -24.15 -15.98
CA PRO A 36 -20.14 -24.93 -15.09
C PRO A 36 -19.93 -26.35 -15.61
N GLY A 37 -18.67 -26.83 -15.57
CA GLY A 37 -18.24 -28.11 -16.11
C GLY A 37 -17.68 -28.06 -17.53
N ALA A 38 -17.89 -26.98 -18.29
CA ALA A 38 -17.31 -26.85 -19.63
C ALA A 38 -15.78 -26.78 -19.57
N LEU A 39 -15.14 -27.39 -20.56
CA LEU A 39 -13.69 -27.28 -20.78
C LEU A 39 -13.42 -26.04 -21.63
N MET A 40 -12.40 -25.30 -21.27
CA MET A 40 -11.87 -24.20 -22.06
C MET A 40 -10.44 -24.52 -22.48
N GLU A 41 -10.19 -24.30 -23.77
CA GLU A 41 -8.83 -24.22 -24.30
C GLU A 41 -8.22 -22.88 -23.92
N ASP A 42 -6.92 -22.91 -23.62
CA ASP A 42 -6.18 -21.69 -23.34
C ASP A 42 -6.04 -20.91 -24.65
N ASN A 43 -6.68 -19.75 -24.72
CA ASN A 43 -6.51 -18.83 -25.83
C ASN A 43 -5.84 -17.55 -25.31
N GLU A 44 -4.51 -17.52 -25.38
CA GLU A 44 -3.66 -16.52 -24.73
C GLU A 44 -3.88 -15.09 -25.23
N THR A 45 -4.49 -14.91 -26.40
CA THR A 45 -4.52 -13.61 -27.08
C THR A 45 -5.49 -12.59 -26.46
N ASN A 46 -6.48 -13.01 -25.67
CA ASN A 46 -7.50 -12.11 -25.10
C ASN A 46 -7.93 -12.47 -23.66
N GLN A 47 -7.16 -13.33 -22.99
CA GLN A 47 -7.51 -13.84 -21.67
C GLN A 47 -6.47 -13.41 -20.63
N MET A 48 -6.93 -12.91 -19.50
CA MET A 48 -6.07 -12.59 -18.36
C MET A 48 -6.38 -13.53 -17.19
N PHE A 49 -5.32 -14.10 -16.62
CA PHE A 49 -5.39 -15.03 -15.51
C PHE A 49 -5.06 -14.31 -14.21
N VAL A 50 -5.98 -14.40 -13.25
CA VAL A 50 -5.77 -13.91 -11.90
C VAL A 50 -5.81 -15.11 -10.95
N PRO A 51 -4.68 -15.49 -10.34
CA PRO A 51 -4.64 -16.58 -9.38
C PRO A 51 -5.40 -16.21 -8.11
N ILE A 52 -6.19 -17.14 -7.57
CA ILE A 52 -6.91 -16.95 -6.30
C ILE A 52 -6.53 -18.02 -5.27
N SER A 53 -6.61 -17.68 -3.97
CA SER A 53 -6.54 -18.67 -2.89
C SER A 53 -7.91 -18.88 -2.24
N MET A 54 -8.09 -20.03 -1.58
CA MET A 54 -9.31 -20.31 -0.80
C MET A 54 -9.60 -19.23 0.25
N GLU A 55 -8.56 -18.68 0.89
CA GLU A 55 -8.68 -17.60 1.87
C GLU A 55 -9.25 -16.31 1.28
N THR A 56 -8.88 -15.99 0.03
CA THR A 56 -9.37 -14.79 -0.68
C THR A 56 -10.75 -14.99 -1.30
N LYS A 57 -11.19 -16.25 -1.43
CA LYS A 57 -12.37 -16.65 -2.19
C LYS A 57 -13.61 -16.66 -1.31
N THR A 58 -14.06 -15.48 -0.89
CA THR A 58 -15.37 -15.32 -0.24
C THR A 58 -16.46 -15.12 -1.30
N ASN A 59 -17.71 -15.51 -0.98
CA ASN A 59 -18.84 -15.26 -1.89
C ASN A 59 -19.02 -13.77 -2.17
N GLN A 60 -18.83 -12.92 -1.15
CA GLN A 60 -18.89 -11.46 -1.28
C GLN A 60 -17.82 -10.92 -2.25
N ALA A 61 -16.58 -11.40 -2.15
CA ALA A 61 -15.51 -10.99 -3.07
C ALA A 61 -15.83 -11.38 -4.53
N LEU A 62 -16.41 -12.57 -4.74
CA LEU A 62 -16.84 -13.01 -6.07
C LEU A 62 -18.08 -12.27 -6.59
N GLU A 63 -18.95 -11.78 -5.71
CA GLU A 63 -20.10 -10.94 -6.07
C GLU A 63 -19.63 -9.55 -6.52
N LEU A 64 -18.66 -8.95 -5.84
CA LEU A 64 -18.06 -7.66 -6.25
C LEU A 64 -17.50 -7.73 -7.68
N LEU A 65 -16.84 -8.82 -8.05
CA LEU A 65 -16.32 -8.98 -9.41
C LEU A 65 -17.40 -9.06 -10.49
N GLN A 66 -18.65 -9.38 -10.13
CA GLN A 66 -19.74 -9.48 -11.10
C GLN A 66 -20.21 -8.10 -11.55
N SER A 67 -20.18 -7.10 -10.67
CA SER A 67 -20.63 -5.74 -10.95
C SER A 67 -19.54 -4.87 -11.60
N ILE A 68 -18.27 -5.23 -11.46
CA ILE A 68 -17.16 -4.43 -11.98
C ILE A 68 -16.94 -4.70 -13.49
N PRO A 69 -16.85 -3.65 -14.33
CA PRO A 69 -16.49 -3.77 -15.74
C PRO A 69 -15.17 -4.52 -15.97
N VAL A 70 -15.12 -5.38 -16.98
CA VAL A 70 -13.94 -6.22 -17.28
C VAL A 70 -12.68 -5.38 -17.56
N GLU A 71 -12.84 -4.21 -18.16
CA GLU A 71 -11.74 -3.30 -18.43
C GLU A 71 -11.07 -2.82 -17.14
N ILE A 72 -11.84 -2.56 -16.07
CA ILE A 72 -11.32 -2.16 -14.76
C ILE A 72 -10.60 -3.34 -14.08
N LEU A 73 -11.16 -4.54 -14.19
CA LEU A 73 -10.53 -5.77 -13.68
C LEU A 73 -9.17 -6.04 -14.36
N GLN A 74 -9.10 -5.89 -15.68
CA GLN A 74 -7.85 -6.04 -16.44
C GLN A 74 -6.81 -4.97 -16.07
N ILE A 75 -7.22 -3.71 -15.95
CA ILE A 75 -6.34 -2.63 -15.51
C ILE A 75 -5.80 -2.91 -14.10
N THR A 76 -6.65 -3.39 -13.19
CA THR A 76 -6.27 -3.75 -11.82
C THR A 76 -5.16 -4.80 -11.82
N GLN A 77 -5.35 -5.88 -12.57
CA GLN A 77 -4.33 -6.94 -12.64
C GLN A 77 -3.04 -6.43 -13.27
N GLU A 78 -3.09 -5.54 -14.27
CA GLU A 78 -1.88 -4.94 -14.83
C GLU A 78 -1.14 -4.04 -13.84
N ILE A 79 -1.84 -3.24 -13.04
CA ILE A 79 -1.23 -2.43 -11.98
C ILE A 79 -0.51 -3.35 -10.99
N ILE A 80 -1.13 -4.47 -10.60
CA ILE A 80 -0.53 -5.44 -9.69
C ILE A 80 0.69 -6.12 -10.32
N THR A 81 0.63 -6.49 -11.60
CA THR A 81 1.77 -7.07 -12.32
C THR A 81 2.94 -6.08 -12.39
N GLU A 82 2.66 -4.82 -12.71
CA GLU A 82 3.66 -3.74 -12.73
C GLU A 82 4.25 -3.54 -11.33
N ALA A 83 3.41 -3.52 -10.29
CA ALA A 83 3.85 -3.40 -8.90
C ALA A 83 4.81 -4.52 -8.51
N LYS A 84 4.48 -5.79 -8.82
CA LYS A 84 5.35 -6.94 -8.53
C LYS A 84 6.71 -6.81 -9.21
N GLY A 85 6.72 -6.41 -10.48
CA GLY A 85 7.95 -6.22 -11.25
C GLY A 85 8.82 -5.07 -10.74
N TYR A 86 8.19 -3.94 -10.40
CA TYR A 86 8.90 -2.71 -10.02
C TYR A 86 9.33 -2.68 -8.54
N LEU A 87 8.52 -3.23 -7.65
CA LEU A 87 8.78 -3.23 -6.21
C LEU A 87 9.64 -4.42 -5.78
N HIS A 88 9.68 -5.50 -6.56
CA HIS A 88 10.36 -6.77 -6.22
C HIS A 88 9.87 -7.38 -4.90
N VAL A 89 8.55 -7.37 -4.69
CA VAL A 89 7.88 -7.86 -3.48
C VAL A 89 6.77 -8.84 -3.84
N GLU A 90 6.49 -9.74 -2.90
CA GLU A 90 5.23 -10.46 -2.90
C GLU A 90 4.11 -9.52 -2.45
N LEU A 91 2.95 -9.64 -3.10
CA LEU A 91 1.76 -8.87 -2.77
C LEU A 91 0.67 -9.81 -2.28
N SER A 92 -0.04 -9.40 -1.23
CA SER A 92 -1.20 -10.11 -0.73
C SER A 92 -2.18 -10.44 -1.86
N LYS A 93 -2.68 -11.68 -1.87
CA LYS A 93 -3.65 -12.15 -2.87
C LYS A 93 -4.97 -11.39 -2.82
N ASN A 94 -5.31 -10.80 -1.66
CA ASN A 94 -6.52 -9.99 -1.49
C ASN A 94 -6.44 -8.63 -2.20
N LEU A 95 -5.22 -8.15 -2.52
CA LEU A 95 -5.02 -6.85 -3.17
C LEU A 95 -5.83 -6.70 -4.45
N TYR A 96 -5.97 -7.77 -5.24
CA TYR A 96 -6.72 -7.73 -6.48
C TYR A 96 -8.17 -7.29 -6.26
N PHE A 97 -8.85 -7.87 -5.28
CA PHE A 97 -10.25 -7.54 -4.99
C PHE A 97 -10.40 -6.13 -4.44
N VAL A 98 -9.57 -5.77 -3.46
CA VAL A 98 -9.64 -4.45 -2.80
C VAL A 98 -9.31 -3.32 -3.78
N LEU A 99 -8.28 -3.52 -4.61
CA LEU A 99 -7.89 -2.52 -5.60
C LEU A 99 -8.91 -2.41 -6.74
N ALA A 100 -9.50 -3.53 -7.19
CA ALA A 100 -10.54 -3.51 -8.21
C ALA A 100 -11.78 -2.73 -7.74
N ASP A 101 -12.24 -3.00 -6.51
CA ASP A 101 -13.36 -2.30 -5.89
C ASP A 101 -13.06 -0.80 -5.74
N HIS A 102 -11.87 -0.46 -5.23
CA HIS A 102 -11.43 0.93 -5.09
C HIS A 102 -11.41 1.68 -6.43
N LEU A 103 -10.84 1.09 -7.49
CA LEU A 103 -10.77 1.72 -8.81
C LEU A 103 -12.16 1.89 -9.43
N ASN A 104 -13.02 0.88 -9.30
CA ASN A 104 -14.41 0.99 -9.76
C ASN A 104 -15.12 2.14 -9.05
N PHE A 105 -15.02 2.20 -7.73
CA PHE A 105 -15.63 3.25 -6.93
C PHE A 105 -15.03 4.64 -7.20
N ALA A 106 -13.72 4.76 -7.44
CA ALA A 106 -13.09 6.03 -7.84
C ALA A 106 -13.63 6.54 -9.18
N ILE A 107 -13.81 5.65 -10.16
CA ILE A 107 -14.37 5.98 -11.47
C ILE A 107 -15.84 6.37 -11.38
N GLU A 108 -16.65 5.61 -10.62
CA GLU A 108 -18.07 5.93 -10.41
C GLU A 108 -18.24 7.29 -9.74
N ARG A 109 -17.51 7.55 -8.65
CA ARG A 109 -17.54 8.84 -7.96
C ARG A 109 -17.15 10.01 -8.85
N LEU A 110 -16.13 9.84 -9.69
CA LEU A 110 -15.72 10.89 -10.63
C LEU A 110 -16.85 11.21 -11.62
N ARG A 111 -17.56 10.20 -12.12
CA ARG A 111 -18.71 10.38 -13.01
C ARG A 111 -19.85 11.12 -12.32
N ASP A 112 -20.02 10.90 -11.02
CA ASP A 112 -21.00 11.59 -10.18
C ASP A 112 -20.54 12.98 -9.70
N ASN A 113 -19.35 13.44 -10.14
CA ASN A 113 -18.69 14.69 -9.70
C ASN A 113 -18.50 14.80 -8.18
N ILE A 114 -18.29 13.67 -7.50
CA ILE A 114 -18.01 13.63 -6.06
C ILE A 114 -16.51 13.80 -5.83
N VAL A 115 -16.13 14.91 -5.19
CA VAL A 115 -14.73 15.20 -4.85
C VAL A 115 -14.43 14.74 -3.42
N ILE A 116 -13.38 13.93 -3.26
CA ILE A 116 -12.89 13.50 -1.95
C ILE A 116 -11.44 13.95 -1.78
N THR A 117 -11.18 14.66 -0.70
CA THR A 117 -9.84 15.12 -0.36
C THR A 117 -9.07 14.01 0.37
N ASN A 118 -7.94 13.60 -0.17
CA ASN A 118 -7.03 12.69 0.51
C ASN A 118 -6.22 13.46 1.58
N ARG A 119 -6.47 13.17 2.86
CA ARG A 119 -5.85 13.89 3.98
C ARG A 119 -4.38 13.55 4.22
N VAL A 120 -3.85 12.52 3.56
CA VAL A 120 -2.46 12.05 3.71
C VAL A 120 -1.75 11.87 2.36
N PHE A 121 -2.22 12.58 1.33
CA PHE A 121 -1.66 12.52 -0.02
C PHE A 121 -0.16 12.79 -0.04
N TRP A 122 0.27 13.88 0.60
CA TRP A 122 1.67 14.30 0.62
C TRP A 122 2.55 13.30 1.37
N GLU A 123 2.07 12.77 2.49
CA GLU A 123 2.79 11.79 3.29
C GLU A 123 2.95 10.48 2.52
N ILE A 124 1.90 9.97 1.89
CA ILE A 124 2.00 8.76 1.06
C ILE A 124 2.94 8.98 -0.12
N LYS A 125 2.84 10.11 -0.83
CA LYS A 125 3.74 10.46 -1.94
C LYS A 125 5.21 10.51 -1.51
N ASN A 126 5.49 11.07 -0.34
CA ASN A 126 6.86 11.21 0.17
C ASN A 126 7.40 9.91 0.77
N TYR A 127 6.56 9.12 1.44
CA TYR A 127 7.01 7.94 2.19
C TYR A 127 6.88 6.66 1.40
N TYR A 128 5.98 6.55 0.43
CA TYR A 128 5.85 5.39 -0.45
C TYR A 128 6.05 5.81 -1.91
N PRO A 129 7.20 6.42 -2.26
CA PRO A 129 7.39 7.02 -3.58
C PRO A 129 7.40 5.98 -4.71
N LYS A 130 7.83 4.74 -4.43
CA LYS A 130 7.83 3.67 -5.43
C LYS A 130 6.41 3.20 -5.73
N GLU A 131 5.61 2.98 -4.69
CA GLU A 131 4.21 2.60 -4.76
C GLU A 131 3.39 3.73 -5.40
N PHE A 132 3.70 4.98 -5.08
CA PHE A 132 3.10 6.16 -5.72
C PHE A 132 3.37 6.22 -7.22
N ASN A 133 4.60 5.93 -7.65
CA ASN A 133 4.92 5.84 -9.08
C ASN A 133 4.12 4.74 -9.79
N VAL A 134 3.92 3.59 -9.16
CA VAL A 134 3.03 2.55 -9.69
C VAL A 134 1.59 3.07 -9.78
N GLY A 135 1.13 3.83 -8.77
CA GLY A 135 -0.16 4.52 -8.80
C GLY A 135 -0.31 5.43 -10.02
N LEU A 136 0.69 6.27 -10.31
CA LEU A 136 0.70 7.15 -11.48
C LEU A 136 0.63 6.37 -12.80
N ILE A 137 1.36 5.26 -12.90
CA ILE A 137 1.29 4.35 -14.07
C ILE A 137 -0.13 3.78 -14.20
N GLY A 138 -0.76 3.41 -13.07
CA GLY A 138 -2.15 2.97 -13.03
C GLY A 138 -3.13 4.01 -13.56
N LEU A 139 -3.01 5.27 -13.11
CA LEU A 139 -3.83 6.37 -13.61
C LEU A 139 -3.65 6.57 -15.12
N SER A 140 -2.41 6.49 -15.62
CA SER A 140 -2.12 6.58 -17.06
C SER A 140 -2.79 5.47 -17.86
N LYS A 141 -2.79 4.23 -17.35
CA LYS A 141 -3.49 3.09 -17.98
C LYS A 141 -5.01 3.33 -18.02
N ILE A 142 -5.59 3.86 -16.95
CA ILE A 142 -7.03 4.20 -16.89
C ILE A 142 -7.37 5.26 -17.93
N GLN A 143 -6.58 6.34 -18.00
CA GLN A 143 -6.77 7.39 -18.99
C GLN A 143 -6.68 6.85 -20.43
N LYS A 144 -5.66 6.05 -20.73
CA LYS A 144 -5.45 5.50 -22.08
C LYS A 144 -6.57 4.56 -22.51
N ARG A 145 -7.11 3.76 -21.60
CA ARG A 145 -8.05 2.67 -21.93
C ARG A 145 -9.52 3.08 -21.82
N LEU A 146 -9.83 3.96 -20.87
CA LEU A 146 -11.20 4.39 -20.59
C LEU A 146 -11.47 5.85 -20.96
N GLY A 147 -10.44 6.64 -21.29
CA GLY A 147 -10.58 8.08 -21.55
C GLY A 147 -10.88 8.90 -20.29
N ILE A 148 -10.68 8.32 -19.10
CA ILE A 148 -11.02 8.93 -17.81
C ILE A 148 -9.76 9.47 -17.15
N LEU A 149 -9.75 10.76 -16.82
CA LEU A 149 -8.67 11.40 -16.07
C LEU A 149 -9.03 11.43 -14.59
N LEU A 150 -8.49 10.48 -13.83
CA LEU A 150 -8.57 10.49 -12.37
C LEU A 150 -7.56 11.52 -11.79
N PRO A 151 -7.89 12.12 -10.62
CA PRO A 151 -6.99 13.05 -9.96
C PRO A 151 -5.74 12.34 -9.41
N GLU A 152 -4.64 13.08 -9.24
CA GLU A 152 -3.35 12.54 -8.77
C GLU A 152 -3.48 11.89 -7.38
N GLU A 153 -4.43 12.35 -6.56
CA GLU A 153 -4.75 11.81 -5.25
C GLU A 153 -5.14 10.33 -5.29
N GLU A 154 -5.68 9.83 -6.40
CA GLU A 154 -5.96 8.40 -6.57
C GLU A 154 -4.68 7.58 -6.76
N ALA A 155 -3.58 8.18 -7.26
CA ALA A 155 -2.28 7.50 -7.25
C ALA A 155 -1.78 7.25 -5.81
N ALA A 156 -2.06 8.17 -4.88
CA ALA A 156 -1.77 7.94 -3.47
C ALA A 156 -2.66 6.87 -2.84
N ASN A 157 -3.93 6.75 -3.25
CA ASN A 157 -4.79 5.66 -2.78
C ASN A 157 -4.35 4.29 -3.33
N ILE A 158 -3.95 4.22 -4.61
CA ILE A 158 -3.33 3.01 -5.17
C ILE A 158 -2.06 2.68 -4.38
N ALA A 159 -1.19 3.66 -4.12
CA ALA A 159 0.03 3.47 -3.36
C ALA A 159 -0.24 2.94 -1.94
N PHE A 160 -1.29 3.44 -1.29
CA PHE A 160 -1.74 2.95 0.01
C PHE A 160 -2.14 1.47 -0.03
N HIS A 161 -2.95 1.06 -1.03
CA HIS A 161 -3.33 -0.34 -1.18
C HIS A 161 -2.12 -1.24 -1.45
N LEU A 162 -1.15 -0.77 -2.26
CA LEU A 162 0.09 -1.48 -2.51
C LEU A 162 0.92 -1.61 -1.23
N ALA A 163 1.14 -0.51 -0.50
CA ALA A 163 1.91 -0.51 0.74
C ALA A 163 1.34 -1.49 1.78
N ASN A 164 0.02 -1.49 1.97
CA ASN A 164 -0.63 -2.45 2.87
C ASN A 164 -0.47 -3.89 2.37
N ALA A 165 -0.53 -4.13 1.07
CA ALA A 165 -0.38 -5.46 0.50
C ALA A 165 1.06 -6.00 0.53
N THR A 166 2.06 -5.13 0.72
CA THR A 166 3.46 -5.53 0.95
C THR A 166 3.77 -5.85 2.41
N ALA A 167 2.96 -5.36 3.34
CA ALA A 167 3.21 -5.57 4.76
C ALA A 167 2.97 -7.02 5.14
N SER A 168 3.87 -7.59 5.93
CA SER A 168 3.73 -8.98 6.42
C SER A 168 2.67 -9.14 7.52
N ASN A 169 2.06 -8.04 7.96
CA ASN A 169 1.11 -8.00 9.06
C ASN A 169 -0.21 -7.37 8.59
N ASP A 170 -1.31 -8.11 8.70
CA ASP A 170 -2.65 -7.68 8.30
C ASP A 170 -3.17 -6.45 9.06
N SER A 171 -2.58 -6.10 10.21
CA SER A 171 -2.92 -4.90 10.99
C SER A 171 -2.14 -3.63 10.56
N TYR A 172 -1.28 -3.73 9.54
CA TYR A 172 -0.54 -2.60 9.01
C TYR A 172 -1.48 -1.62 8.30
N ASP A 173 -1.31 -0.33 8.61
CA ASP A 173 -2.11 0.75 8.04
C ASP A 173 -1.17 1.86 7.57
N ALA A 174 -0.84 1.84 6.28
CA ALA A 174 0.05 2.81 5.66
C ALA A 174 -0.44 4.27 5.79
N GLN A 175 -1.74 4.53 5.87
CA GLN A 175 -2.26 5.90 6.07
C GLN A 175 -1.99 6.37 7.50
N LYS A 176 -2.35 5.54 8.49
CA LYS A 176 -2.07 5.83 9.90
C LYS A 176 -0.57 6.02 10.12
N TYR A 177 0.26 5.16 9.54
CA TYR A 177 1.70 5.20 9.71
C TYR A 177 2.27 6.45 9.05
N SER A 178 1.87 6.74 7.80
CA SER A 178 2.25 7.97 7.07
C SER A 178 1.94 9.24 7.85
N LYS A 179 0.75 9.30 8.45
CA LYS A 179 0.33 10.44 9.27
C LYS A 179 1.25 10.63 10.47
N VAL A 180 1.55 9.57 11.21
CA VAL A 180 2.44 9.64 12.38
C VAL A 180 3.86 10.03 11.97
N ILE A 181 4.38 9.48 10.87
CA ILE A 181 5.69 9.86 10.33
C ILE A 181 5.70 11.36 9.99
N GLY A 182 4.66 11.86 9.32
CA GLY A 182 4.48 13.29 9.01
C GLY A 182 4.51 14.17 10.26
N GLU A 183 3.74 13.80 11.28
CA GLU A 183 3.66 14.53 12.55
C GLU A 183 5.02 14.54 13.29
N ILE A 184 5.76 13.42 13.28
CA ILE A 184 7.12 13.34 13.84
C ILE A 184 8.08 14.25 13.06
N VAL A 185 8.06 14.19 11.72
CA VAL A 185 8.90 15.04 10.88
C VAL A 185 8.61 16.52 11.13
N HIS A 186 7.33 16.89 11.32
CA HIS A 186 6.93 18.25 11.68
C HIS A 186 7.53 18.70 13.02
N ILE A 187 7.51 17.85 14.05
CA ILE A 187 8.15 18.14 15.34
C ILE A 187 9.64 18.43 15.17
N VAL A 188 10.33 17.64 14.33
CA VAL A 188 11.76 17.81 14.05
C VAL A 188 12.03 19.12 13.33
N VAL A 189 11.36 19.37 12.20
CA VAL A 189 11.52 20.59 11.39
C VAL A 189 11.26 21.84 12.23
N TYR A 190 10.19 21.83 13.02
CA TYR A 190 9.83 22.95 13.89
C TYR A 190 10.85 23.14 15.02
N SER A 191 11.28 22.05 15.65
CA SER A 191 12.27 22.13 16.73
C SER A 191 13.60 22.67 16.24
N MET A 192 14.03 22.28 15.03
CA MET A 192 15.28 22.70 14.38
C MET A 192 15.22 24.10 13.77
N ASN A 193 14.02 24.63 13.53
CA ASN A 193 13.79 25.86 12.77
C ASN A 193 14.56 25.87 11.42
N LYS A 194 14.55 24.73 10.71
CA LYS A 194 15.31 24.51 9.48
C LYS A 194 14.50 23.74 8.45
N VAL A 195 14.63 24.12 7.18
CA VAL A 195 14.10 23.34 6.05
C VAL A 195 15.05 22.16 5.80
N LEU A 196 14.50 20.96 5.81
CA LEU A 196 15.25 19.74 5.53
C LEU A 196 15.32 19.48 4.03
N ASP A 197 16.52 19.17 3.53
CA ASP A 197 16.70 18.68 2.16
C ASP A 197 16.15 17.25 2.07
N LYS A 198 15.07 17.07 1.29
CA LYS A 198 14.39 15.78 1.16
C LYS A 198 15.15 14.78 0.26
N GLU A 199 16.08 15.27 -0.56
CA GLU A 199 16.88 14.45 -1.47
C GLU A 199 18.17 13.96 -0.81
N SER A 200 18.47 14.50 0.37
CA SER A 200 19.65 14.18 1.14
C SER A 200 19.63 12.74 1.68
N ILE A 201 20.80 12.09 1.64
CA ILE A 201 20.96 10.74 2.21
C ILE A 201 20.65 10.69 3.72
N HIS A 202 20.91 11.79 4.44
CA HIS A 202 20.62 11.88 5.87
C HIS A 202 19.12 11.93 6.12
N TYR A 203 18.37 12.69 5.32
CA TYR A 203 16.91 12.72 5.39
C TYR A 203 16.28 11.38 5.01
N MET A 204 16.72 10.77 3.89
CA MET A 204 16.21 9.46 3.45
C MET A 204 16.43 8.36 4.50
N ARG A 205 17.60 8.37 5.16
CA ARG A 205 17.88 7.44 6.28
C ARG A 205 16.96 7.72 7.45
N PHE A 206 16.87 8.96 7.90
CA PHE A 206 15.98 9.34 9.00
C PHE A 206 14.54 8.91 8.76
N ILE A 207 13.96 9.20 7.59
CA ILE A 207 12.59 8.77 7.26
C ILE A 207 12.45 7.25 7.34
N THR A 208 13.44 6.50 6.82
CA THR A 208 13.47 5.04 6.95
C THR A 208 13.47 4.60 8.42
N HIS A 209 14.25 5.26 9.28
CA HIS A 209 14.27 4.94 10.71
C HIS A 209 12.97 5.33 11.43
N ILE A 210 12.33 6.45 11.07
CA ILE A 210 11.01 6.80 11.61
C ILE A 210 9.94 5.79 11.17
N LYS A 211 9.96 5.32 9.92
CA LYS A 211 9.06 4.24 9.48
C LYS A 211 9.18 3.01 10.36
N PHE A 212 10.40 2.55 10.59
CA PHE A 212 10.63 1.38 11.44
C PHE A 212 10.25 1.62 12.91
N LEU A 213 10.51 2.82 13.44
CA LEU A 213 10.06 3.20 14.79
C LEU A 213 8.53 3.13 14.89
N VAL A 214 7.82 3.72 13.94
CA VAL A 214 6.34 3.75 13.92
C VAL A 214 5.77 2.34 13.76
N GLU A 215 6.39 1.50 12.94
CA GLU A 215 6.01 0.10 12.78
C GLU A 215 6.19 -0.68 14.09
N ARG A 216 7.36 -0.59 14.73
CA ARG A 216 7.60 -1.25 16.03
C ARG A 216 6.67 -0.73 17.12
N TYR A 217 6.36 0.58 17.10
CA TYR A 217 5.43 1.22 18.02
C TYR A 217 4.04 0.59 17.97
N PHE A 218 3.49 0.43 16.76
CA PHE A 218 2.14 -0.12 16.58
C PHE A 218 2.08 -1.66 16.62
N THR A 219 3.19 -2.35 16.35
CA THR A 219 3.27 -3.82 16.43
C THR A 219 3.70 -4.34 17.80
N ASN A 220 3.96 -3.46 18.77
CA ASN A 220 4.42 -3.83 20.12
C ASN A 220 5.78 -4.53 20.17
N ASN A 221 6.64 -4.25 19.20
CA ASN A 221 7.96 -4.87 19.06
C ASN A 221 9.09 -3.85 19.18
N MET A 222 9.02 -2.97 20.18
CA MET A 222 10.04 -1.94 20.39
C MET A 222 11.41 -2.57 20.68
N LEU A 223 12.46 -1.92 20.18
CA LEU A 223 13.83 -2.31 20.53
C LEU A 223 14.00 -2.17 22.04
N ASN A 224 14.56 -3.19 22.66
CA ASN A 224 14.93 -3.13 24.06
C ASN A 224 16.32 -3.71 24.23
N ASN A 225 17.15 -3.01 24.99
CA ASN A 225 18.47 -3.47 25.37
C ASN A 225 18.60 -3.31 26.88
N GLU A 226 18.97 -4.40 27.56
CA GLU A 226 19.03 -4.48 29.02
C GLU A 226 20.02 -3.48 29.63
N ASP A 227 21.11 -3.18 28.93
CA ASP A 227 22.17 -2.29 29.45
C ASP A 227 21.96 -0.80 29.12
N SER A 228 21.08 -0.47 28.16
CA SER A 228 20.83 0.89 27.68
C SER A 228 22.10 1.70 27.38
N MET A 229 23.21 1.04 26.99
CA MET A 229 24.52 1.69 26.88
C MET A 229 24.52 2.86 25.90
N LEU A 230 23.88 2.67 24.73
CA LEU A 230 23.77 3.69 23.69
C LEU A 230 22.98 4.91 24.20
N TYR A 231 21.88 4.67 24.92
CA TYR A 231 21.10 5.74 25.53
C TYR A 231 21.93 6.54 26.52
N VAL A 232 22.69 5.89 27.41
CA VAL A 232 23.53 6.60 28.40
C VAL A 232 24.55 7.51 27.74
N GLN A 233 25.09 7.12 26.57
CA GLN A 233 26.02 7.94 25.80
C GLN A 233 25.32 9.12 25.09
N MET A 234 24.06 8.94 24.69
CA MET A 234 23.32 9.89 23.87
C MET A 234 22.30 10.74 24.62
N LYS A 235 22.04 10.48 25.90
CA LYS A 235 20.99 11.10 26.73
C LYS A 235 21.08 12.62 26.94
N SER A 236 21.99 13.30 26.25
CA SER A 236 22.20 14.74 26.37
C SER A 236 22.47 15.40 25.02
N GLY A 237 22.17 16.68 24.94
CA GLY A 237 22.37 17.48 23.74
C GLY A 237 21.10 17.63 22.90
N TYR A 238 21.19 18.54 21.93
CA TYR A 238 20.03 19.03 21.19
C TYR A 238 19.26 17.95 20.42
N ALA A 239 19.97 16.94 19.86
CA ALA A 239 19.32 15.82 19.19
C ALA A 239 18.44 14.99 20.15
N MET A 240 18.87 14.80 21.40
CA MET A 240 18.09 14.08 22.41
C MET A 240 16.90 14.91 22.91
N GLU A 241 17.06 16.23 23.04
CA GLU A 241 15.94 17.13 23.37
C GLU A 241 14.79 17.01 22.34
N ILE A 242 15.11 16.89 21.05
CA ILE A 242 14.12 16.65 20.00
C ILE A 242 13.53 15.24 20.10
N ALA A 243 14.34 14.23 20.40
CA ALA A 243 13.87 12.85 20.59
C ALA A 243 12.88 12.73 21.75
N GLU A 244 13.11 13.40 22.88
CA GLU A 244 12.19 13.44 24.01
C GLU A 244 10.86 14.12 23.65
N LYS A 245 10.87 15.20 22.86
CA LYS A 245 9.61 15.80 22.34
C LYS A 245 8.79 14.81 21.51
N ILE A 246 9.45 13.97 20.72
CA ILE A 246 8.78 12.93 19.93
C ILE A 246 8.19 11.86 20.87
N LYS A 247 8.91 11.47 21.92
CA LYS A 247 8.38 10.55 22.94
C LYS A 247 7.17 11.12 23.66
N GLU A 248 7.22 12.37 24.12
CA GLU A 248 6.09 13.05 24.76
C GLU A 248 4.89 13.13 23.83
N TYR A 249 5.11 13.42 22.55
CA TYR A 249 4.08 13.41 21.53
C TYR A 249 3.41 12.04 21.39
N LEU A 250 4.20 10.96 21.27
CA LEU A 250 3.66 9.60 21.13
C LEU A 250 2.90 9.17 22.39
N LEU A 251 3.44 9.47 23.57
CA LEU A 251 2.82 9.18 24.85
C LEU A 251 1.48 9.92 25.02
N SER A 252 1.45 11.22 24.75
CA SER A 252 0.23 12.03 24.91
C SER A 252 -0.87 11.64 23.93
N LYS A 253 -0.53 11.30 22.69
CA LYS A 253 -1.52 11.00 21.65
C LYS A 253 -2.01 9.56 21.67
N TYR A 254 -1.14 8.62 22.01
CA TYR A 254 -1.42 7.18 21.88
C TYR A 254 -1.26 6.41 23.19
N GLY A 255 -0.87 7.07 24.29
CA GLY A 255 -0.83 6.48 25.63
C GLY A 255 0.29 5.48 25.86
N ARG A 256 1.31 5.44 25.00
CA ARG A 256 2.40 4.46 25.07
C ARG A 256 3.77 5.13 24.96
N GLU A 257 4.68 4.65 25.78
CA GLU A 257 6.08 5.09 25.78
C GLU A 257 6.92 4.38 24.71
N ILE A 258 8.00 5.04 24.32
CA ILE A 258 9.08 4.45 23.55
C ILE A 258 10.25 4.14 24.48
N THR A 259 10.99 3.08 24.17
CA THR A 259 12.10 2.63 25.00
C THR A 259 13.31 3.57 24.88
N ASN A 260 14.23 3.47 25.85
CA ASN A 260 15.49 4.20 25.80
C ASN A 260 16.32 3.87 24.56
N GLU A 261 16.27 2.62 24.09
CA GLU A 261 16.99 2.20 22.90
C GLU A 261 16.44 2.90 21.64
N GLU A 262 15.11 2.97 21.50
CA GLU A 262 14.47 3.72 20.40
C GLU A 262 14.83 5.22 20.43
N LEU A 263 14.83 5.82 21.62
CA LEU A 263 15.25 7.22 21.82
C LEU A 263 16.69 7.45 21.37
N ALA A 264 17.60 6.55 21.75
CA ALA A 264 19.00 6.67 21.42
C ALA A 264 19.23 6.56 19.91
N PHE A 265 18.62 5.56 19.26
CA PHE A 265 18.66 5.43 17.80
C PHE A 265 18.08 6.65 17.09
N LEU A 266 16.93 7.16 17.57
CA LEU A 266 16.32 8.37 17.03
C LEU A 266 17.28 9.57 17.14
N ALA A 267 17.92 9.75 18.29
CA ALA A 267 18.90 10.81 18.51
C ALA A 267 20.11 10.71 17.57
N VAL A 268 20.59 9.50 17.21
CA VAL A 268 21.65 9.32 16.21
C VAL A 268 21.25 9.95 14.88
N HIS A 269 20.07 9.64 14.38
CA HIS A 269 19.61 10.11 13.07
C HIS A 269 19.29 11.60 13.07
N LEU A 270 18.72 12.11 14.16
CA LEU A 270 18.51 13.54 14.35
C LEU A 270 19.83 14.30 14.34
N ASN A 271 20.86 13.79 15.03
CA ASN A 271 22.18 14.42 15.06
C ASN A 271 22.80 14.50 13.66
N ARG A 272 22.59 13.50 12.80
CA ARG A 272 23.06 13.54 11.40
C ARG A 272 22.35 14.57 10.54
N ILE A 273 21.05 14.80 10.77
CA ILE A 273 20.27 15.82 10.05
C ILE A 273 20.59 17.22 10.56
N ILE A 274 20.80 17.39 11.86
CA ILE A 274 21.16 18.67 12.46
C ILE A 274 22.48 19.20 11.88
N ASN A 275 23.48 18.31 11.74
CA ASN A 275 24.82 18.66 11.27
C ASN A 275 25.00 18.60 9.74
N GLN A 276 23.90 18.44 8.99
CA GLN A 276 23.90 18.57 7.54
C GLN A 276 23.93 20.03 7.12
#